data_AF-A0A2U3KWR6-F1
#
_entry.id   AF-A0A2U3KWR6-F1
#
_cell.length_a   1.000
_cell.length_b   1.000
_cell.length_c   1.000
_cell.angle_alpha   90.00
_cell.angle_beta   90.00
_cell.angle_gamma   90.00
#
_symmetry.space_group_name_H-M   'P 1'
#
loop_
_entity.id
_entity.type
_entity.pdbx_description
1 polymer ?
#
loop_
_entity_poly.entity_id
_entity_poly.type
_entity_poly.pdbx_seq_one_letter_code
_entity_poly.pdbx_strand_id
1 'polypeptide(L)' 'MAMKVEIKDNKLYIEIDLEEPTPSSSGKTLVVASTRGNTVTTALVNGKPVTIGLNAYIKP' A
#
# COMPACT_ATOMS: atom_id res chain seq x y z
N MET A 1 1.84 -11.04 -2.64
CA MET A 1 0.96 -9.91 -2.31
C MET A 1 0.33 -9.42 -3.58
N ALA A 2 -0.97 -9.65 -3.75
CA ALA A 2 -1.72 -9.03 -4.82
C ALA A 2 -2.24 -7.69 -4.30
N MET A 3 -1.83 -6.58 -4.92
CA MET A 3 -2.40 -5.25 -4.63
C MET A 3 -3.41 -4.93 -5.73
N LYS A 4 -4.64 -4.63 -5.34
CA LYS A 4 -5.71 -4.18 -6.22
C LYS A 4 -5.98 -2.70 -5.95
N VAL A 5 -6.07 -1.91 -7.02
CA VAL A 5 -6.21 -0.46 -6.95
C VAL A 5 -7.34 -0.02 -7.87
N GLU A 6 -8.31 0.71 -7.31
CA GLU A 6 -9.47 1.22 -8.04
C GLU A 6 -9.70 2.69 -7.70
N ILE A 7 -10.08 3.50 -8.69
CA ILE A 7 -10.50 4.89 -8.47
C ILE A 7 -12.01 4.96 -8.70
N LYS A 8 -12.76 5.38 -7.67
CA LYS A 8 -14.22 5.57 -7.72
C LYS A 8 -14.60 6.79 -6.89
N ASP A 9 -15.55 7.58 -7.36
CA ASP A 9 -16.05 8.77 -6.65
C ASP A 9 -14.95 9.74 -6.20
N ASN A 10 -13.94 9.94 -7.06
CA ASN A 10 -12.76 10.76 -6.77
C ASN A 10 -11.96 10.30 -5.54
N LYS A 11 -12.00 9.00 -5.21
CA LYS A 11 -11.25 8.35 -4.13
C LYS A 11 -10.43 7.19 -4.68
N LEU A 12 -9.26 6.97 -4.09
CA LEU A 12 -8.37 5.85 -4.38
C LEU A 12 -8.64 4.73 -3.36
N TYR A 13 -9.12 3.60 -3.83
CA TYR A 13 -9.30 2.38 -3.05
C TYR A 13 -8.11 1.47 -3.29
N ILE A 14 -7.46 1.06 -2.20
CA ILE A 14 -6.31 0.16 -2.23
C ILE A 14 -6.66 -1.04 -1.38
N GLU A 15 -6.67 -2.20 -2.00
CA GLU A 15 -6.83 -3.50 -1.35
C GLU A 15 -5.48 -4.22 -1.45
N ILE A 16 -4.94 -4.62 -0.31
CA ILE A 16 -3.65 -5.27 -0.20
C ILE A 16 -3.72 -6.33 0.90
N ASP A 17 -3.07 -7.46 0.68
CA ASP A 17 -2.98 -8.54 1.66
C ASP A 17 -2.36 -8.05 2.97
N LEU A 18 -2.92 -8.49 4.09
CA LEU A 18 -2.28 -8.36 5.39
C LEU A 18 -1.12 -9.36 5.51
N GLU A 19 -0.10 -8.98 6.27
CA GLU A 19 1.03 -9.83 6.64
C GLU A 19 1.12 -9.98 8.17
N GLU A 20 1.84 -11.00 8.63
CA GLU A 20 2.14 -11.13 10.06
C GLU A 20 2.88 -9.87 10.55
N PRO A 21 2.48 -9.29 11.70
CA PRO A 21 3.09 -8.09 12.25
C PRO A 21 4.62 -8.22 12.35
N THR A 22 5.34 -7.56 11.45
CA THR A 22 6.80 -7.71 11.32
C THR A 22 7.50 -6.44 11.79
N PRO A 23 8.55 -6.52 12.64
CA PRO A 23 9.28 -5.33 13.09
C PRO A 23 9.75 -4.46 11.93
N SER A 24 9.50 -3.14 12.00
CA SER A 24 10.07 -2.19 11.07
C SER A 24 11.58 -2.03 11.31
N SER A 25 12.32 -1.52 10.31
CA SER A 25 13.78 -1.33 10.40
C SER A 25 14.21 -0.44 11.57
N SER A 26 13.34 0.43 12.07
CA SER A 26 13.60 1.28 13.24
C SER A 26 13.25 0.63 14.59
N GLY A 27 12.54 -0.51 14.57
CA GLY A 27 12.02 -1.20 15.76
C GLY A 27 10.83 -0.52 16.43
N LYS A 28 10.34 0.61 15.90
CA LYS A 28 9.28 1.42 16.56
C LYS A 28 7.86 0.96 16.26
N THR A 29 7.67 0.12 15.25
CA THR A 29 6.36 -0.27 14.72
C THR A 29 6.41 -1.69 14.18
N LEU A 30 5.24 -2.33 14.08
CA LEU A 30 5.05 -3.60 13.40
C LEU A 30 4.28 -3.36 12.09
N VAL A 31 4.88 -3.72 10.96
CA VAL A 31 4.27 -3.60 9.63
C VAL A 31 3.25 -4.72 9.45
N VAL A 32 2.04 -4.36 9.01
CA VAL A 32 0.91 -5.29 8.81
C VAL A 32 0.41 -5.33 7.37
N ALA A 33 0.83 -4.39 6.52
CA ALA A 33 0.71 -4.46 5.07
C ALA A 33 1.70 -3.49 4.43
N SER A 34 2.36 -3.90 3.35
CA SER A 34 3.33 -3.04 2.66
C SER A 34 3.48 -3.40 1.19
N THR A 35 3.67 -2.39 0.35
CA THR A 35 4.11 -2.60 -1.04
C THR A 35 5.62 -2.88 -1.15
N ARG A 36 6.35 -2.81 -0.02
CA ARG A 36 7.80 -2.99 0.09
C ARG A 36 8.60 -2.11 -0.88
N GLY A 37 8.05 -0.95 -1.23
CA GLY A 37 8.60 -0.02 -2.21
C GLY A 37 7.52 0.63 -3.06
N ASN A 38 7.94 1.30 -4.14
CA ASN A 38 7.01 1.89 -5.10
C ASN A 38 6.52 0.83 -6.08
N THR A 39 5.20 0.74 -6.24
CA THR A 39 4.56 -0.12 -7.23
C THR A 39 3.76 0.74 -8.20
N VAL A 40 4.02 0.59 -9.49
CA VAL A 40 3.23 1.23 -10.55
C VAL A 40 1.93 0.45 -10.74
N THR A 41 0.80 1.14 -10.72
CA THR A 41 -0.53 0.52 -10.80
C THR A 41 -1.15 0.74 -12.16
N THR A 42 -2.26 0.05 -12.44
CA THR A 42 -3.07 0.29 -13.64
C THR A 42 -4.09 1.43 -13.47
N ALA A 43 -4.28 1.94 -12.24
CA ALA A 43 -5.18 3.06 -11.99
C ALA A 43 -4.61 4.33 -12.60
N LEU A 44 -5.46 5.10 -13.29
CA LEU A 44 -5.04 6.28 -14.04
C LEU A 44 -5.58 7.57 -13.41
N VAL A 45 -4.70 8.56 -13.25
CA VAL A 45 -5.07 9.96 -12.98
C VAL A 45 -4.56 10.80 -14.14
N ASN A 46 -5.45 11.51 -14.82
CA ASN A 46 -5.13 12.30 -16.03
C ASN A 46 -4.41 11.48 -17.11
N GLY A 47 -4.82 10.22 -17.29
CA GLY A 47 -4.21 9.30 -18.26
C GLY A 47 -2.83 8.76 -17.87
N LYS A 48 -2.34 9.04 -16.65
CA LYS A 48 -1.04 8.57 -16.16
C LYS A 48 -1.22 7.51 -15.06
N PRO A 49 -0.46 6.41 -15.08
CA PRO A 49 -0.43 5.42 -14.01
C PRO A 49 -0.11 6.05 -12.66
N VAL A 50 -0.86 5.65 -11.64
CA VAL A 50 -0.57 6.03 -10.24
C VAL A 50 0.51 5.11 -9.71
N THR A 51 1.59 5.68 -9.18
CA THR A 51 2.60 4.95 -8.40
C THR A 51 2.23 5.01 -6.92
N ILE A 52 2.23 3.87 -6.25
CA ILE A 52 1.87 3.74 -4.83
C ILE A 52 3.05 3.21 -4.04
N GLY A 53 3.39 3.90 -2.95
CA GLY A 53 4.18 3.38 -1.85
C GLY A 53 3.32 3.38 -0.59
N LEU A 54 2.97 2.21 -0.08
CA LEU A 54 2.08 2.05 1.06
C LEU A 54 2.76 1.24 2.17
N ASN A 55 2.63 1.72 3.41
CA ASN A 55 2.94 0.98 4.61
C ASN A 55 1.82 1.19 5.63
N ALA A 56 1.20 0.11 6.07
CA ALA A 56 0.31 0.08 7.21
C ALA A 56 1.06 -0.58 8.37
N TYR A 57 0.96 0.02 9.55
CA TYR A 57 1.65 -0.46 10.74
C TYR A 57 0.85 -0.21 12.00
N ILE A 58 1.11 -1.02 13.01
CA ILE A 58 0.64 -0.84 14.38
C ILE A 58 1.81 -0.45 15.28
N LYS A 59 1.49 0.20 16.41
CA LYS A 59 2.44 0.34 17.51
C LYS A 59 2.42 -0.95 18.35
N PRO A 60 3.55 -1.34 18.96
CA PRO A 60 3.57 -2.41 19.95
C PRO A 60 2.63 -2.13 21.12
#